data_AF-A0A0D7EF86-F1
#
_entry.id   AF-A0A0D7EF86-F1
#
_cell.length_a   1.000
_cell.length_b   1.000
_cell.length_c   1.000
_cell.angle_alpha   90.00
_cell.angle_beta   90.00
_cell.angle_gamma   90.00
#
_symmetry.space_group_name_H-M   'P 1'
#
loop_
_entity.id
_entity.type
_entity.pdbx_description
1 polymer ?
#
loop_
_entity_poly.entity_id
_entity_poly.type
_entity_poly.pdbx_seq_one_letter_code
_entity_poly.pdbx_strand_id
1 'polypeptide(L)'
;TLAPALTPVKAASDETPTPPASGDKSTKGKKTGKKSSGLENPAFLKAYRAAYATVYDRGDYSGAIAQLTALGQDDRADVANLIGYSYRKLGDYKLSPIWYERALKADPAHVRTWQYYGLWQLEQGNRDQAQYHLGRIAALCGTECDEYKSLAAALDKPPGQGPVY
;
A
#
# COMPACT_ATOMS: atom_id res chain seq x y z
N THR A 1 47.11 9.11 -2.66
CA THR A 1 45.72 9.59 -2.50
C THR A 1 44.81 8.41 -2.77
N LEU A 2 44.23 7.79 -1.73
CA LEU A 2 43.42 6.57 -1.84
C LEU A 2 41.97 6.92 -1.50
N ALA A 3 41.04 6.70 -2.43
CA ALA A 3 39.62 6.93 -2.22
C ALA A 3 39.00 5.80 -1.37
N PRO A 4 38.04 6.08 -0.47
CA PRO A 4 37.36 5.03 0.26
C PRO A 4 36.29 4.38 -0.62
N ALA A 5 36.27 3.04 -0.62
CA ALA A 5 35.24 2.24 -1.27
C ALA A 5 33.94 2.32 -0.45
N LEU A 6 32.85 2.73 -1.11
CA LEU A 6 31.50 2.67 -0.56
C LEU A 6 31.04 1.21 -0.54
N THR A 7 30.86 0.64 0.66
CA THR A 7 30.15 -0.62 0.85
C THR A 7 28.65 -0.40 0.66
N PRO A 8 27.94 -1.22 -0.14
CA PRO A 8 26.48 -1.15 -0.18
C PRO A 8 25.92 -1.69 1.14
N VAL A 9 25.30 -0.82 1.92
CA VAL A 9 24.50 -1.21 3.08
C VAL A 9 23.24 -1.89 2.56
N LYS A 10 23.12 -3.18 2.84
CA LYS A 10 21.91 -3.96 2.58
C LYS A 10 20.78 -3.41 3.44
N ALA A 11 19.81 -2.76 2.81
CA ALA A 11 18.60 -2.30 3.46
C ALA A 11 17.84 -3.51 4.05
N ALA A 12 17.54 -3.44 5.34
CA ALA A 12 16.68 -4.39 6.03
C ALA A 12 15.25 -4.22 5.48
N SER A 13 14.86 -5.11 4.58
CA SER A 13 13.49 -5.28 4.12
C SER A 13 12.80 -6.29 5.03
N ASP A 14 12.19 -5.82 6.11
CA ASP A 14 11.38 -6.65 7.02
C ASP A 14 9.92 -6.16 7.13
N GLU A 15 9.43 -5.46 6.11
CA GLU A 15 8.01 -5.09 6.02
C GLU A 15 7.44 -5.47 4.64
N THR A 16 7.67 -6.69 4.17
CA THR A 16 6.81 -7.26 3.13
C THR A 16 5.51 -7.66 3.80
N PRO A 17 4.40 -6.90 3.62
CA PRO A 17 3.15 -7.30 4.23
C PRO A 17 2.77 -8.64 3.62
N THR A 18 2.07 -9.50 4.35
CA THR A 18 1.44 -10.66 3.72
C THR A 18 0.30 -10.19 2.80
N PRO A 19 0.07 -10.86 1.66
CA PRO A 19 -1.17 -10.64 0.91
C PRO A 19 -2.33 -10.89 1.87
N PRO A 20 -3.42 -10.10 1.82
CA PRO A 20 -4.58 -10.34 2.67
C PRO A 20 -5.01 -11.81 2.52
N ALA A 21 -4.83 -12.58 3.60
CA ALA A 21 -5.32 -13.94 3.67
C ALA A 21 -6.83 -13.87 3.87
N SER A 22 -7.59 -14.65 3.10
CA SER A 22 -8.98 -14.95 3.44
C SER A 22 -9.00 -15.54 4.86
N GLY A 23 -9.41 -14.75 5.84
CA GLY A 23 -9.28 -15.09 7.26
C GLY A 23 -10.20 -14.26 8.14
N ASP A 24 -11.28 -14.90 8.53
CA ASP A 24 -12.40 -14.43 9.34
C ASP A 24 -11.97 -13.87 10.71
N LYS A 25 -12.38 -12.63 11.02
CA LYS A 25 -12.86 -12.21 12.36
C LYS A 25 -13.68 -10.93 12.20
N SER A 26 -14.98 -11.10 11.92
CA SER A 26 -15.97 -10.03 12.11
C SER A 26 -16.87 -10.37 13.29
N THR A 27 -16.63 -9.70 14.41
CA THR A 27 -17.63 -9.52 15.46
C THR A 27 -18.84 -8.77 14.89
N LYS A 28 -19.93 -9.51 14.72
CA LYS A 28 -21.35 -9.11 14.71
C LYS A 28 -21.67 -7.61 14.51
N GLY A 29 -22.06 -7.26 13.28
CA GLY A 29 -22.76 -6.00 12.96
C GLY A 29 -23.52 -6.11 11.62
N LYS A 30 -24.84 -5.98 11.64
CA LYS A 30 -25.75 -6.23 10.50
C LYS A 30 -26.14 -4.91 9.81
N LYS A 31 -25.82 -4.74 8.51
CA LYS A 31 -26.77 -4.48 7.39
C LYS A 31 -26.12 -3.87 6.13
N THR A 32 -26.51 -4.48 5.00
CA THR A 32 -26.74 -3.95 3.63
C THR A 32 -25.57 -3.44 2.79
N GLY A 33 -25.16 -4.24 1.81
CA GLY A 33 -24.33 -3.81 0.67
C GLY A 33 -23.72 -5.00 -0.08
N LYS A 34 -24.38 -5.43 -1.15
CA LYS A 34 -24.00 -6.52 -2.06
C LYS A 34 -22.57 -6.33 -2.62
N LYS A 35 -21.55 -7.10 -2.17
CA LYS A 35 -20.26 -7.37 -2.89
C LYS A 35 -19.27 -8.28 -2.10
N SER A 36 -19.70 -9.43 -1.58
CA SER A 36 -18.79 -10.46 -1.03
C SER A 36 -18.39 -11.55 -2.04
N SER A 37 -18.97 -11.56 -3.25
CA SER A 37 -18.77 -12.66 -4.21
C SER A 37 -17.43 -12.64 -4.96
N GLY A 38 -16.64 -11.57 -4.86
CA GLY A 38 -15.31 -11.48 -5.47
C GLY A 38 -14.18 -11.99 -4.58
N LEU A 39 -14.36 -11.95 -3.25
CA LEU A 39 -13.38 -12.42 -2.27
C LEU A 39 -13.28 -13.96 -2.21
N GLU A 40 -14.32 -14.65 -2.68
CA GLU A 40 -14.47 -16.10 -2.61
C GLU A 40 -14.05 -16.84 -3.90
N ASN A 41 -13.67 -16.13 -4.97
CA ASN A 41 -13.27 -16.78 -6.23
C ASN A 41 -11.82 -17.29 -6.14
N PRO A 42 -11.57 -18.62 -6.14
CA PRO A 42 -10.22 -19.16 -6.00
C PRO A 42 -9.27 -18.74 -7.13
N ALA A 43 -9.80 -18.53 -8.34
CA ALA A 43 -9.02 -18.07 -9.48
C ALA A 43 -8.55 -16.62 -9.28
N PHE A 44 -9.43 -15.75 -8.78
CA PHE A 44 -9.06 -14.38 -8.41
C PHE A 44 -7.97 -14.38 -7.33
N LEU A 45 -8.16 -15.14 -6.25
CA LEU A 45 -7.18 -15.18 -5.15
C LEU A 45 -5.82 -15.71 -5.62
N LYS A 46 -5.81 -16.72 -6.50
CA LYS A 46 -4.57 -17.24 -7.09
C LYS A 46 -3.87 -16.17 -7.95
N ALA A 47 -4.61 -15.50 -8.83
CA ALA A 47 -4.06 -14.48 -9.72
C ALA A 47 -3.59 -13.24 -8.93
N TYR A 48 -4.36 -12.81 -7.92
CA TYR A 48 -3.99 -11.71 -7.04
C TYR A 48 -2.73 -12.04 -6.21
N ARG A 49 -2.59 -13.25 -5.67
CA ARG A 49 -1.34 -13.70 -5.02
C ARG A 49 -0.16 -13.71 -5.97
N ALA A 50 -0.37 -14.13 -7.23
CA ALA A 50 0.70 -14.09 -8.24
C ALA A 50 1.16 -12.65 -8.51
N ALA A 51 0.23 -11.70 -8.60
CA ALA A 51 0.54 -10.28 -8.71
C ALA A 51 1.25 -9.73 -7.46
N TYR A 52 0.82 -10.15 -6.28
CA TYR A 52 1.47 -9.80 -5.02
C TYR A 52 2.94 -10.22 -5.00
N ALA A 53 3.23 -11.46 -5.41
CA ALA A 53 4.61 -11.94 -5.54
C ALA A 53 5.40 -11.16 -6.58
N THR A 54 4.77 -10.71 -7.67
CA THR A 54 5.42 -9.81 -8.65
C THR A 54 5.86 -8.49 -8.01
N VAL A 55 5.02 -7.91 -7.16
CA VAL A 55 5.32 -6.65 -6.46
C VAL A 55 6.43 -6.83 -5.42
N TYR A 56 6.25 -7.77 -4.50
CA TYR A 56 7.05 -7.82 -3.27
C TYR A 56 8.25 -8.76 -3.37
N ASP A 57 8.16 -9.85 -4.15
CA ASP A 57 9.26 -10.82 -4.26
C ASP A 57 10.17 -10.48 -5.45
N ARG A 58 9.59 -9.97 -6.54
CA ARG A 58 10.32 -9.66 -7.78
C ARG A 58 10.64 -8.19 -7.99
N GLY A 59 9.91 -7.27 -7.34
CA GLY A 59 10.03 -5.83 -7.62
C GLY A 59 9.63 -5.45 -9.05
N ASP A 60 8.89 -6.32 -9.76
CA ASP A 60 8.46 -6.08 -11.14
C ASP A 60 7.12 -5.32 -11.14
N TYR A 61 7.20 -4.02 -10.91
CA TYR A 61 6.02 -3.18 -10.73
C TYR A 61 5.21 -3.00 -12.03
N SER A 62 5.85 -2.98 -13.20
CA SER A 62 5.15 -2.88 -14.48
C SER A 62 4.41 -4.18 -14.80
N GLY A 63 5.04 -5.34 -14.59
CA GLY A 63 4.39 -6.65 -14.71
C GLY A 63 3.25 -6.82 -13.71
N ALA A 64 3.41 -6.33 -12.48
CA ALA A 64 2.36 -6.35 -11.48
C ALA A 64 1.13 -5.53 -11.90
N ILE A 65 1.33 -4.32 -12.44
CA ILE A 65 0.22 -3.48 -12.94
C ILE A 65 -0.53 -4.21 -14.05
N ALA A 66 0.17 -4.84 -15.00
CA ALA A 66 -0.46 -5.62 -16.06
C ALA A 66 -1.29 -6.79 -15.49
N GLN A 67 -0.76 -7.51 -14.51
CA GLN A 67 -1.48 -8.61 -13.87
C GLN A 67 -2.70 -8.14 -13.08
N LEU A 68 -2.58 -7.05 -12.32
CA LEU A 68 -3.65 -6.50 -11.49
C LEU A 68 -4.80 -5.92 -12.34
N THR A 69 -4.47 -5.21 -13.41
CA THR A 69 -5.48 -4.68 -14.34
C THR A 69 -6.21 -5.80 -15.09
N ALA A 70 -5.50 -6.88 -15.47
CA ALA A 70 -6.09 -8.06 -16.10
C ALA A 70 -7.09 -8.81 -15.20
N LEU A 71 -7.10 -8.57 -13.87
CA LEU A 71 -8.12 -9.14 -12.99
C LEU A 71 -9.52 -8.55 -13.27
N GLY A 72 -9.61 -7.37 -13.89
CA GLY A 72 -10.90 -6.70 -14.13
C GLY A 72 -11.65 -6.35 -12.84
N GLN A 73 -10.91 -6.11 -11.76
CA GLN A 73 -11.41 -5.83 -10.40
C GLN A 73 -10.75 -4.58 -9.83
N ASP A 74 -10.53 -3.58 -10.69
CA ASP A 74 -9.87 -2.32 -10.36
C ASP A 74 -10.73 -1.41 -9.47
N ASP A 75 -11.96 -1.80 -9.18
CA ASP A 75 -12.88 -1.20 -8.20
C ASP A 75 -12.76 -1.85 -6.81
N ARG A 76 -11.83 -2.79 -6.60
CA ARG A 76 -11.50 -3.34 -5.28
C ARG A 76 -10.36 -2.57 -4.66
N ALA A 77 -10.51 -2.20 -3.39
CA ALA A 77 -9.51 -1.41 -2.67
C ALA A 77 -8.12 -2.07 -2.67
N ASP A 78 -8.03 -3.37 -2.37
CA ASP A 78 -6.76 -4.12 -2.42
C ASP A 78 -6.04 -4.02 -3.78
N VAL A 79 -6.79 -4.21 -4.87
CA VAL A 79 -6.26 -4.20 -6.24
C VAL A 79 -5.81 -2.80 -6.62
N ALA A 80 -6.68 -1.80 -6.45
CA ALA A 80 -6.37 -0.41 -6.75
C ALA A 80 -5.21 0.12 -5.90
N ASN A 81 -5.14 -0.26 -4.62
CA ASN A 81 -4.04 0.08 -3.72
C ASN A 81 -2.71 -0.46 -4.24
N LEU A 82 -2.68 -1.72 -4.66
CA LEU A 82 -1.45 -2.36 -5.12
C LEU A 82 -0.99 -1.82 -6.49
N ILE A 83 -1.94 -1.42 -7.35
CA ILE A 83 -1.63 -0.67 -8.58
C ILE A 83 -1.01 0.70 -8.24
N GLY A 84 -1.63 1.46 -7.32
CA GLY A 84 -1.13 2.77 -6.89
C GLY A 84 0.26 2.70 -6.24
N TYR A 85 0.52 1.66 -5.45
CA TYR A 85 1.83 1.35 -4.90
C TYR A 85 2.85 1.06 -6.01
N SER A 86 2.48 0.24 -6.99
CA SER A 86 3.35 -0.10 -8.11
C SER A 86 3.73 1.14 -8.93
N TYR A 87 2.80 2.05 -9.20
CA TYR A 87 3.11 3.33 -9.84
C TYR A 87 4.05 4.21 -9.01
N ARG A 88 3.85 4.30 -7.69
CA ARG A 88 4.75 5.01 -6.79
C ARG A 88 6.18 4.47 -6.90
N LYS A 89 6.33 3.14 -6.93
CA LYS A 89 7.63 2.49 -7.05
C LYS A 89 8.31 2.68 -8.41
N LEU A 90 7.53 2.90 -9.47
CA LEU A 90 8.05 3.29 -10.77
C LEU A 90 8.39 4.79 -10.86
N GLY A 91 8.11 5.58 -9.82
CA GLY A 91 8.25 7.04 -9.85
C GLY A 91 7.16 7.75 -10.65
N ASP A 92 6.12 7.05 -11.09
CA ASP A 92 4.97 7.67 -11.74
C ASP A 92 4.00 8.24 -10.69
N TYR A 93 4.44 9.35 -10.09
CA TYR A 93 3.69 10.05 -9.06
C TYR A 93 2.43 10.75 -9.58
N LYS A 94 2.20 10.80 -10.90
CA LYS A 94 0.95 11.31 -11.46
C LYS A 94 -0.16 10.27 -11.35
N LEU A 95 0.17 8.99 -11.58
CA LEU A 95 -0.81 7.91 -11.55
C LEU A 95 -1.04 7.34 -10.15
N SER A 96 -0.02 7.31 -9.30
CA SER A 96 -0.13 6.74 -7.95
C SER A 96 -1.30 7.30 -7.10
N PRO A 97 -1.47 8.63 -6.92
CA PRO A 97 -2.56 9.17 -6.10
C PRO A 97 -3.96 8.88 -6.67
N ILE A 98 -4.11 8.86 -8.00
CA ILE A 98 -5.38 8.52 -8.67
C ILE A 98 -5.85 7.11 -8.25
N TRP A 99 -4.91 6.16 -8.17
CA TRP A 99 -5.19 4.79 -7.78
C TRP A 99 -5.46 4.63 -6.28
N TYR A 100 -4.78 5.40 -5.42
CA TYR A 100 -5.11 5.43 -3.99
C TYR A 100 -6.49 6.04 -3.74
N GLU A 101 -6.85 7.13 -4.42
CA GLU A 101 -8.18 7.72 -4.36
C GLU A 101 -9.25 6.73 -4.82
N ARG A 102 -8.97 5.98 -5.89
CA ARG A 102 -9.86 4.90 -6.33
C ARG A 102 -10.04 3.82 -5.28
N ALA A 103 -8.96 3.39 -4.62
CA ALA A 103 -9.02 2.42 -3.54
C ALA A 103 -9.85 2.94 -2.35
N LEU A 104 -9.65 4.19 -1.93
CA LEU A 104 -10.42 4.82 -0.84
C LEU A 104 -11.88 5.10 -1.21
N LYS A 105 -12.16 5.33 -2.49
CA LYS A 105 -13.54 5.41 -2.99
C LYS A 105 -14.24 4.05 -2.90
N ALA A 106 -13.52 2.96 -3.13
CA ALA A 106 -14.04 1.60 -3.00
C ALA A 106 -14.24 1.19 -1.53
N ASP A 107 -13.27 1.51 -0.68
CA ASP A 107 -13.32 1.26 0.75
C ASP A 107 -12.64 2.42 1.53
N PRO A 108 -13.42 3.36 2.08
CA PRO A 108 -12.90 4.46 2.90
C PRO A 108 -12.23 4.01 4.21
N ALA A 109 -12.44 2.76 4.64
CA ALA A 109 -11.84 2.17 5.83
C ALA A 109 -10.57 1.34 5.49
N HIS A 110 -10.12 1.34 4.24
CA HIS A 110 -8.95 0.59 3.81
C HIS A 110 -7.64 1.19 4.36
N VAL A 111 -7.25 0.75 5.55
CA VAL A 111 -6.13 1.27 6.35
C VAL A 111 -4.82 1.33 5.55
N ARG A 112 -4.49 0.25 4.82
CA ARG A 112 -3.26 0.16 4.03
C ARG A 112 -3.17 1.25 2.96
N THR A 113 -4.29 1.68 2.37
CA THR A 113 -4.27 2.78 1.40
C THR A 113 -4.04 4.12 2.06
N TRP A 114 -4.63 4.37 3.22
CA TRP A 114 -4.33 5.58 3.99
C TRP A 114 -2.83 5.66 4.33
N GLN A 115 -2.22 4.55 4.73
CA GLN A 115 -0.77 4.46 4.96
C GLN A 115 0.03 4.79 3.70
N TYR A 116 -0.24 4.08 2.60
CA TYR A 116 0.54 4.25 1.36
C TYR A 116 0.39 5.63 0.74
N TYR A 117 -0.81 6.22 0.83
CA TYR A 117 -1.04 7.57 0.37
C TYR A 117 -0.37 8.59 1.30
N GLY A 118 -0.39 8.39 2.62
CA GLY A 118 0.37 9.23 3.56
C GLY A 118 1.89 9.19 3.31
N LEU A 119 2.45 7.99 3.04
CA LEU A 119 3.86 7.85 2.68
C LEU A 119 4.19 8.53 1.34
N TRP A 120 3.28 8.44 0.36
CA TRP A 120 3.42 9.18 -0.90
C TRP A 120 3.42 10.69 -0.66
N GLN A 121 2.55 11.21 0.22
CA GLN A 121 2.53 12.64 0.56
C GLN A 121 3.87 13.10 1.16
N LEU A 122 4.51 12.28 2.00
CA LEU A 122 5.85 12.59 2.52
C LEU A 122 6.91 12.67 1.43
N GLU A 123 6.87 11.78 0.44
CA GLU A 123 7.79 11.82 -0.71
C GLU A 123 7.61 13.09 -1.54
N GLN A 124 6.40 13.64 -1.60
CA GLN A 124 6.12 14.92 -2.26
C GLN A 124 6.47 16.14 -1.38
N GLY A 125 6.92 15.93 -0.13
CA GLY A 125 7.18 17.00 0.84
C GLY A 125 5.93 17.53 1.55
N ASN A 126 4.77 16.92 1.33
CA ASN A 126 3.48 17.35 1.87
C ASN A 126 3.22 16.78 3.26
N ARG A 127 3.98 17.25 4.24
CA ARG A 127 3.99 16.68 5.60
C ARG A 127 2.67 16.84 6.35
N ASP A 128 1.98 17.97 6.20
CA ASP A 128 0.67 18.20 6.80
C ASP A 128 -0.39 17.23 6.25
N GLN A 129 -0.31 16.92 4.95
CA GLN A 129 -1.18 15.91 4.34
C GLN A 129 -0.85 14.52 4.88
N ALA A 130 0.43 14.17 5.05
CA ALA A 130 0.80 12.91 5.67
C ALA A 130 0.27 12.78 7.11
N GLN A 131 0.28 13.86 7.91
CA GLN A 131 -0.33 13.90 9.23
C GLN A 131 -1.85 13.69 9.19
N TYR A 132 -2.54 14.28 8.20
CA TYR A 132 -3.96 14.02 7.97
C TYR A 132 -4.22 12.52 7.75
N HIS A 133 -3.42 11.87 6.89
CA HIS A 133 -3.54 10.43 6.62
C HIS A 133 -3.26 9.59 7.87
N LEU A 134 -2.25 9.96 8.68
CA LEU A 134 -1.98 9.29 9.95
C LEU A 134 -3.17 9.39 10.92
N GLY A 135 -3.83 10.54 10.98
CA GLY A 135 -5.07 10.71 11.74
C GLY A 135 -6.22 9.82 11.26
N ARG A 136 -6.34 9.60 9.95
CA ARG A 136 -7.31 8.64 9.38
C ARG A 136 -7.01 7.21 9.82
N ILE A 137 -5.75 6.79 9.80
CA ILE A 137 -5.33 5.47 10.26
C ILE A 137 -5.63 5.29 11.75
N ALA A 138 -5.29 6.28 12.58
CA ALA A 138 -5.56 6.26 14.01
C ALA A 138 -7.05 6.08 14.32
N ALA A 139 -7.93 6.74 13.56
CA ALA A 139 -9.37 6.61 13.71
C ALA A 139 -9.92 5.23 13.29
N LEU A 140 -9.21 4.50 12.43
CA LEU A 140 -9.65 3.21 11.89
C LEU A 140 -9.12 2.01 12.68
N CYS A 141 -7.83 2.02 13.07
CA CYS A 141 -7.18 0.89 13.76
C CYS A 141 -6.43 1.27 15.04
N GLY A 142 -6.51 2.52 15.49
CA GLY A 142 -5.74 3.01 16.63
C GLY A 142 -4.27 3.25 16.28
N THR A 143 -3.43 3.38 17.31
CA THR A 143 -2.00 3.68 17.16
C THR A 143 -1.11 2.43 17.16
N GLU A 144 -1.69 1.27 17.46
CA GLU A 144 -0.94 0.03 17.63
C GLU A 144 -0.81 -0.81 16.36
N CYS A 145 -1.58 -0.50 15.32
CA CYS A 145 -1.48 -1.15 14.02
C CYS A 145 -0.18 -0.76 13.29
N ASP A 146 0.35 -1.70 12.52
CA ASP A 146 1.60 -1.54 11.77
C ASP A 146 1.53 -0.36 10.80
N GLU A 147 0.36 -0.14 10.19
CA GLU A 147 0.14 0.99 9.30
C GLU A 147 0.33 2.35 9.97
N TYR A 148 -0.13 2.49 11.22
CA TYR A 148 0.05 3.72 11.98
C TYR A 148 1.53 3.89 12.33
N LYS A 149 2.14 2.86 12.92
CA LYS A 149 3.53 2.87 13.37
C LYS A 149 4.49 3.21 12.24
N SER A 150 4.29 2.61 11.07
CA SER A 150 5.12 2.84 9.88
C SER A 150 5.00 4.28 9.36
N LEU A 151 3.78 4.83 9.24
CA LEU A 151 3.63 6.22 8.78
C LEU A 151 4.09 7.24 9.84
N ALA A 152 3.86 6.97 11.13
CA ALA A 152 4.36 7.79 12.23
C ALA A 152 5.90 7.83 12.23
N ALA A 153 6.56 6.67 12.10
CA ALA A 153 8.01 6.59 12.01
C ALA A 153 8.57 7.31 10.77
N ALA A 154 7.87 7.28 9.64
CA ALA A 154 8.25 8.04 8.45
C ALA A 154 8.09 9.56 8.66
N LEU A 155 7.03 9.96 9.37
CA LEU A 155 6.84 11.33 9.80
C LEU A 155 7.96 11.76 10.75
N ASP A 156 8.39 10.99 11.73
CA ASP A 156 9.43 11.45 12.68
C ASP A 156 10.79 11.76 12.02
N LYS A 157 11.04 11.26 10.80
CA LYS A 157 12.26 11.57 10.05
C LYS A 157 12.31 13.05 9.60
N PRO A 158 13.50 13.68 9.61
CA PRO A 158 13.68 15.02 9.10
C PRO A 158 13.30 15.14 7.62
N PRO A 159 12.79 16.30 7.16
CA PRO A 159 12.54 16.56 5.75
C PRO A 159 13.81 16.30 4.90
N GLY A 160 13.66 15.63 3.76
CA GLY A 160 14.79 15.32 2.87
C GLY A 160 15.55 14.01 3.18
N GLN A 161 15.17 13.29 4.24
CA GLN A 161 15.66 11.92 4.52
C GLN A 161 14.55 10.87 4.36
N GLY A 162 13.64 11.09 3.41
CA GLY A 162 12.59 10.14 3.06
C GLY A 162 13.18 8.79 2.64
N PRO A 163 12.42 7.69 2.73
CA PRO A 163 12.89 6.38 2.31
C PRO A 163 13.34 6.43 0.86
N VAL A 164 14.65 6.25 0.64
CA VAL A 164 15.23 6.01 -0.67
C VAL A 164 14.88 4.57 -1.02
N TYR A 165 14.10 4.37 -2.08
CA TYR A 165 13.66 3.05 -2.55
C TYR A 165 14.45 2.60 -3.77
#